data_AF-A0A2W4YK22-F1
#
_entry.id   AF-A0A2W4YK22-F1
#
_cell.length_a   1.000
_cell.length_b   1.000
_cell.length_c   1.000
_cell.angle_alpha   90.00
_cell.angle_beta   90.00
_cell.angle_gamma   90.00
#
_symmetry.space_group_name_H-M   'P 1'
#
loop_
_entity.id
_entity.type
_entity.pdbx_description
1 polymer ?
#
loop_
_entity_poly.entity_id
_entity_poly.type
_entity_poly.pdbx_seq_one_letter_code
_entity_poly.pdbx_strand_id
1 'polypeptide(L)'
;MDTVLFGGEAVIPRWISAILAAGGPRRLLHVYGPTENTTFSTWFAVADVTADAHTIPIGGPIAHSDVAYRAFESLPPEATTKAEWRHAYCVAFDARPGLLKNEACLTALIDEVAAEKGHVKKPNWKTLLTWLRERGVPGRRPLKAMRSYDEKKGRTRGIDDAVEEIIQNAIRSVYLNRALLPATAVYEAAFGAVEKRNRELIETADPSDRTLEQLLLPHPVRSTVFRRIRDCDYYRTIRARHGSRAADLELKPLRVAPEATYPLERVLIDHTKLDGWMLFDETSALPCGGRPWLTMAIDAYSRYPLGFYIGFEPPSVYSVMMCLRQAIAPKAELLKQAPSLEHEWLAMGTPMKLVADNAKEVVGISLPRACAELAIELETSPVKTPKH
;
A
#
# COMPACT_ATOMS: atom_id res chain seq x y z
N MET A 1 13.44 -32.72 -3.58
CA MET A 1 12.99 -31.38 -4.02
C MET A 1 14.23 -30.50 -4.18
N ASP A 2 14.47 -29.96 -5.37
CA ASP A 2 15.70 -29.20 -5.66
C ASP A 2 15.65 -27.72 -5.28
N THR A 3 14.46 -27.12 -5.24
CA THR A 3 14.29 -25.71 -4.90
C THR A 3 13.05 -25.54 -4.05
N VAL A 4 13.17 -24.81 -2.95
CA VAL A 4 12.06 -24.42 -2.08
C VAL A 4 12.01 -22.90 -2.06
N LEU A 5 10.84 -22.35 -2.39
CA LEU A 5 10.55 -20.93 -2.27
C LEU A 5 9.68 -20.72 -1.03
N PHE A 6 9.99 -19.68 -0.25
CA PHE A 6 9.23 -19.32 0.94
C PHE A 6 9.17 -17.80 1.08
N GLY A 7 8.08 -17.27 1.64
CA GLY A 7 7.83 -15.83 1.67
C GLY A 7 6.38 -15.52 2.00
N GLY A 8 5.98 -14.26 1.85
CA GLY A 8 4.59 -13.80 2.07
C GLY A 8 4.27 -13.33 3.49
N GLU A 9 5.05 -13.76 4.50
CA GLU A 9 4.96 -13.27 5.88
C GLU A 9 6.36 -13.01 6.46
N ALA A 10 6.42 -12.41 7.66
CA ALA A 10 7.67 -12.14 8.35
C ALA A 10 8.38 -13.45 8.73
N VAL A 11 9.51 -13.73 8.08
CA VAL A 11 10.32 -14.93 8.33
C VAL A 11 11.06 -14.84 9.66
N ILE A 12 10.99 -15.90 10.45
CA ILE A 12 11.74 -16.04 11.70
C ILE A 12 13.07 -16.79 11.44
N PRO A 13 14.24 -16.15 11.59
CA PRO A 13 15.54 -16.72 11.19
C PRO A 13 15.90 -18.06 11.84
N ARG A 14 15.44 -18.32 13.07
CA ARG A 14 15.68 -19.59 13.78
C ARG A 14 15.17 -20.81 13.01
N TRP A 15 14.05 -20.69 12.30
CA TRP A 15 13.46 -21.80 11.56
C TRP A 15 14.22 -22.08 10.27
N ILE A 16 14.71 -21.04 9.62
CA ILE A 16 15.55 -21.17 8.43
C ILE A 16 16.90 -21.80 8.79
N SER A 17 17.49 -21.40 9.91
CA SER A 17 18.69 -22.05 10.46
C SER A 17 18.48 -23.54 10.74
N ALA A 18 17.34 -23.91 11.34
CA ALA A 18 16.99 -25.31 11.59
C ALA A 18 16.82 -26.13 10.29
N ILE A 19 16.20 -25.54 9.25
CA ILE A 19 16.02 -26.18 7.94
C ILE A 19 17.38 -26.45 7.27
N LEU A 20 18.29 -25.48 7.30
CA LEU A 20 19.64 -25.63 6.74
C LEU A 20 20.46 -26.68 7.52
N ALA A 21 20.36 -26.68 8.85
CA ALA A 21 21.05 -27.67 9.70
C ALA A 21 20.55 -29.11 9.49
N ALA A 22 19.27 -29.29 9.11
CA ALA A 22 18.68 -30.58 8.81
C ALA A 22 19.02 -31.13 7.40
N GLY A 23 19.96 -30.49 6.70
CA GLY A 23 20.40 -30.89 5.36
C GLY A 23 19.85 -30.03 4.24
N GLY A 24 18.77 -29.26 4.49
CA GLY A 24 18.22 -28.24 3.59
C GLY A 24 17.83 -28.70 2.17
N PRO A 25 17.07 -27.88 1.42
CA PRO A 25 16.93 -28.06 -0.02
C PRO A 25 18.16 -27.51 -0.75
N ARG A 26 18.44 -28.01 -1.97
CA ARG A 26 19.58 -27.54 -2.79
C ARG A 26 19.53 -26.02 -3.05
N ARG A 27 18.34 -25.45 -3.19
CA ARG A 27 18.11 -24.00 -3.25
C ARG A 27 16.99 -23.60 -2.31
N LEU A 28 17.29 -22.75 -1.34
CA LEU A 28 16.31 -22.16 -0.43
C LEU A 28 16.18 -20.67 -0.76
N LEU A 29 15.03 -20.27 -1.33
CA LEU A 29 14.82 -18.92 -1.86
C LEU A 29 13.77 -18.18 -1.03
N HIS A 30 14.18 -17.08 -0.40
CA HIS A 30 13.26 -16.14 0.24
C HIS A 30 12.70 -15.19 -0.83
N VAL A 31 11.39 -15.14 -0.99
CA VAL A 31 10.72 -14.32 -2.00
C VAL A 31 9.76 -13.32 -1.37
N TYR A 32 9.64 -12.13 -1.95
CA TYR A 32 8.71 -11.11 -1.50
C TYR A 32 8.10 -10.34 -2.67
N GLY A 33 6.78 -10.14 -2.63
CA GLY A 33 6.04 -9.26 -3.51
C GLY A 33 5.05 -8.42 -2.68
N PRO A 34 4.91 -7.11 -2.95
CA PRO A 34 3.84 -6.30 -2.37
C PRO A 34 2.48 -6.80 -2.90
N THR A 35 1.39 -6.52 -2.17
CA THR A 35 0.03 -6.97 -2.52
C THR A 35 -0.44 -6.56 -3.91
N GLU A 36 0.13 -5.49 -4.45
CA GLU A 36 -0.10 -4.90 -5.76
C GLU A 36 0.50 -5.75 -6.89
N ASN A 37 1.52 -6.55 -6.58
CA ASN A 37 2.12 -7.49 -7.51
C ASN A 37 1.68 -8.90 -7.10
N THR A 38 0.83 -9.53 -7.89
CA THR A 38 0.21 -10.85 -7.64
C THR A 38 1.21 -12.01 -7.48
N THR A 39 2.51 -11.76 -7.65
CA THR A 39 3.60 -12.74 -7.59
C THR A 39 4.71 -12.29 -6.62
N PHE A 40 5.98 -12.43 -7.00
CA PHE A 40 7.14 -12.01 -6.22
C PHE A 40 7.87 -10.92 -7.00
N SER A 41 8.24 -9.83 -6.32
CA SER A 41 9.04 -8.74 -6.93
C SER A 41 10.51 -8.86 -6.60
N THR A 42 10.86 -9.56 -5.52
CA THR A 42 12.24 -9.73 -5.04
C THR A 42 12.50 -11.15 -4.60
N TRP A 43 13.76 -11.56 -4.70
CA TRP A 43 14.22 -12.86 -4.22
C TRP A 43 15.64 -12.81 -3.64
N PHE A 44 15.90 -13.70 -2.68
CA PHE A 44 17.19 -13.90 -2.04
C PHE A 44 17.50 -15.39 -1.89
N ALA A 45 18.68 -15.82 -2.36
CA ALA A 45 19.18 -17.16 -2.07
C ALA A 45 19.74 -17.22 -0.65
N VAL A 46 19.10 -17.99 0.22
CA VAL A 46 19.59 -18.21 1.58
C VAL A 46 20.59 -19.36 1.58
N ALA A 47 21.86 -19.01 1.73
CA ALA A 47 22.94 -19.98 1.91
C ALA A 47 23.19 -20.26 3.40
N ASP A 48 23.10 -19.23 4.25
CA ASP A 48 23.35 -19.29 5.68
C ASP A 48 22.49 -18.29 6.45
N VAL A 49 22.46 -18.42 7.78
CA VAL A 49 21.78 -17.51 8.70
C VAL A 49 22.73 -17.21 9.85
N THR A 50 23.06 -15.93 10.06
CA THR A 50 23.93 -15.52 11.16
C THR A 50 23.19 -15.68 12.50
N ALA A 51 23.94 -16.00 13.58
CA ALA A 51 23.37 -16.25 14.90
C ALA A 51 22.60 -15.05 15.50
N ASP A 52 22.87 -13.84 15.02
CA ASP A 52 22.27 -12.57 15.42
C ASP A 52 21.22 -12.05 14.41
N ALA A 53 20.86 -12.84 13.40
CA ALA A 53 19.88 -12.41 12.40
C ALA A 53 18.49 -12.22 13.03
N HIS A 54 17.93 -11.03 12.89
CA HIS A 54 16.54 -10.71 13.27
C HIS A 54 15.54 -10.86 12.12
N THR A 55 16.03 -10.96 10.88
CA THR A 55 15.23 -11.15 9.67
C THR A 55 16.08 -11.80 8.57
N ILE A 56 15.44 -12.32 7.52
CA ILE A 56 16.10 -12.83 6.32
C ILE A 56 15.94 -11.77 5.21
N PRO A 57 17.01 -11.40 4.48
CA PRO A 57 16.91 -10.44 3.38
C PRO A 57 15.90 -10.89 2.32
N ILE A 58 15.11 -9.97 1.77
CA ILE A 58 14.22 -10.22 0.62
C ILE A 58 14.98 -10.17 -0.72
N GLY A 59 16.22 -9.70 -0.69
CA GLY A 59 17.15 -9.72 -1.82
C GLY A 59 16.86 -8.67 -2.88
N GLY A 60 17.20 -9.02 -4.12
CA GLY A 60 17.16 -8.12 -5.27
C GLY A 60 15.91 -8.33 -6.12
N PRO A 61 15.66 -7.45 -7.12
CA PRO A 61 14.54 -7.61 -8.04
C PRO A 61 14.60 -8.94 -8.79
N ILE A 62 13.43 -9.45 -9.18
CA ILE A 62 13.36 -10.52 -10.19
C ILE A 62 13.85 -9.98 -11.54
N ALA A 63 14.28 -10.87 -12.44
CA ALA A 63 14.80 -10.49 -13.75
C ALA A 63 13.83 -9.55 -14.49
N HIS A 64 14.38 -8.54 -15.17
CA HIS A 64 13.63 -7.53 -15.93
C HIS A 64 12.62 -6.70 -15.11
N SER A 65 12.83 -6.58 -13.80
CA SER A 65 12.06 -5.68 -12.93
C SER A 65 12.97 -4.73 -12.16
N ASP A 66 12.46 -3.54 -11.86
CA ASP A 66 13.13 -2.56 -11.01
C ASP A 66 12.41 -2.48 -9.66
N VAL A 67 13.20 -2.53 -8.58
CA VAL A 67 12.69 -2.36 -7.22
C VAL A 67 13.34 -1.13 -6.61
N ALA A 68 12.55 -0.08 -6.41
CA ALA A 68 12.98 1.10 -5.68
C ALA A 68 12.96 0.83 -4.18
N TYR A 69 14.13 0.58 -3.59
CA TYR A 69 14.28 0.64 -2.14
C TYR A 69 14.46 2.10 -1.72
N ARG A 70 13.82 2.53 -0.63
CA ARG A 70 14.23 3.78 0.04
C ARG A 70 15.56 3.54 0.75
N ALA A 71 16.65 3.76 0.02
CA ALA A 71 17.99 3.84 0.56
C ALA A 71 18.05 4.90 1.67
N PHE A 72 19.00 4.78 2.60
CA PHE A 72 19.27 5.91 3.51
C PHE A 72 19.64 7.17 2.73
N GLU A 73 20.38 7.01 1.63
CA GLU A 73 20.75 8.09 0.69
C GLU A 73 19.54 8.74 0.00
N SER A 74 18.38 8.05 -0.06
CA SER A 74 17.17 8.57 -0.70
C SER A 74 16.21 9.27 0.29
N LEU A 75 16.64 9.50 1.54
CA LEU A 75 15.84 10.23 2.52
C LEU A 75 15.98 11.75 2.33
N PRO A 76 14.97 12.53 2.74
CA PRO A 76 15.10 13.98 2.80
C PRO A 76 16.33 14.34 3.67
N PRO A 77 17.15 15.32 3.27
CA PRO A 77 18.38 15.68 3.97
C PRO A 77 18.20 15.83 5.49
N GLU A 78 17.10 16.41 5.93
CA GLU A 78 16.79 16.62 7.35
C GLU A 78 16.73 15.33 8.20
N ALA A 79 16.18 14.25 7.64
CA ALA A 79 16.07 12.96 8.34
C ALA A 79 17.43 12.26 8.44
N THR A 80 18.25 12.39 7.40
CA THR A 80 19.63 11.91 7.31
C THR A 80 20.51 12.63 8.33
N THR A 81 20.45 13.97 8.36
CA THR A 81 21.20 14.81 9.30
C THR A 81 20.91 14.45 10.76
N LYS A 82 19.64 14.18 11.12
CA LYS A 82 19.27 13.83 12.50
C LYS A 82 19.78 12.44 12.92
N ALA A 83 19.81 11.48 11.99
CA ALA A 83 20.33 10.14 12.25
C ALA A 83 21.86 10.16 12.39
N GLU A 84 22.55 10.88 11.51
CA GLU A 84 24.00 11.13 11.57
C GLU A 84 24.38 11.86 12.86
N TRP A 85 23.60 12.88 13.22
CA TRP A 85 23.76 13.62 14.47
C TRP A 85 23.74 12.69 15.69
N ARG A 86 22.79 11.76 15.79
CA ARG A 86 22.73 10.76 16.88
C ARG A 86 23.88 9.75 16.83
N HIS A 87 24.21 9.30 15.62
CA HIS A 87 25.26 8.31 15.39
C HIS A 87 26.60 8.82 15.90
N ALA A 88 26.93 10.09 15.62
CA ALA A 88 28.18 10.73 16.05
C ALA A 88 28.41 10.60 17.57
N TYR A 89 27.41 10.92 18.40
CA TYR A 89 27.56 10.82 19.87
C TYR A 89 27.68 9.38 20.35
N CYS A 90 26.96 8.44 19.74
CA CYS A 90 27.02 7.04 20.16
C CYS A 90 28.36 6.39 19.80
N VAL A 91 28.90 6.68 18.61
CA VAL A 91 30.23 6.21 18.19
C VAL A 91 31.34 6.86 19.01
N ALA A 92 31.22 8.16 19.32
CA ALA A 92 32.18 8.85 20.18
C ALA A 92 32.23 8.26 21.60
N PHE A 93 31.11 7.77 22.13
CA PHE A 93 31.09 7.02 23.39
C PHE A 93 31.79 5.67 23.23
N ASP A 94 31.46 4.90 22.20
CA ASP A 94 32.04 3.57 21.97
C ASP A 94 33.57 3.62 21.74
N ALA A 95 34.08 4.72 21.18
CA ALA A 95 35.50 4.96 20.97
C ALA A 95 36.29 5.24 22.27
N ARG A 96 35.61 5.43 23.42
CA ARG A 96 36.21 5.71 24.73
C ARG A 96 35.91 4.57 25.71
N PRO A 97 36.55 3.40 25.56
CA PRO A 97 36.35 2.27 26.47
C PRO A 97 36.69 2.68 27.92
N GLY A 98 35.78 2.41 28.85
CA GLY A 98 35.93 2.75 30.27
C GLY A 98 35.25 4.06 30.71
N LEU A 99 34.68 4.84 29.79
CA LEU A 99 33.91 6.02 30.15
C LEU A 99 32.63 5.64 30.93
N LEU A 100 32.46 6.23 32.12
CA LEU A 100 31.32 5.93 32.99
C LEU A 100 30.02 6.52 32.43
N LYS A 101 28.92 5.78 32.58
CA LYS A 101 27.56 6.19 32.15
C LYS A 101 26.88 7.08 33.21
N ASN A 102 27.56 8.12 33.68
CA ASN A 102 27.04 9.09 34.63
C ASN A 102 26.88 10.48 33.98
N GLU A 103 26.16 11.38 34.65
CA GLU A 103 25.84 12.72 34.14
C GLU A 103 27.10 13.52 33.77
N ALA A 104 28.10 13.56 34.65
CA ALA A 104 29.32 14.34 34.43
C ALA A 104 30.09 13.86 33.19
N CYS A 105 30.36 12.56 33.10
CA CYS A 105 31.13 11.97 32.00
C CYS A 105 30.39 12.07 30.65
N LEU A 106 29.08 11.83 30.62
CA LEU A 106 28.30 11.92 29.38
C LEU A 106 28.08 13.36 28.94
N THR A 107 27.92 14.30 29.87
CA THR A 107 27.80 15.73 29.53
C THR A 107 29.09 16.26 28.94
N ALA A 108 30.25 15.93 29.52
CA ALA A 108 31.55 16.29 28.98
C ALA A 108 31.77 15.72 27.56
N LEU A 109 31.43 14.45 27.33
CA LEU A 109 31.47 13.84 26.00
C LEU A 109 30.55 14.57 25.00
N ILE A 110 29.34 14.91 25.43
CA ILE A 110 28.37 15.62 24.59
C ILE A 110 28.91 16.99 24.18
N ASP A 111 29.52 17.71 25.12
CA ASP A 111 30.09 19.03 24.85
C ASP A 111 31.28 18.95 23.89
N GLU A 112 32.16 17.98 24.08
CA GLU A 112 33.31 17.71 23.21
C GLU A 112 32.86 17.40 21.77
N VAL A 113 31.94 16.44 21.60
CA VAL A 113 31.44 16.03 20.28
C VAL A 113 30.64 17.15 19.62
N ALA A 114 29.90 17.94 20.39
CA ALA A 114 29.16 19.08 19.85
C ALA A 114 30.10 20.18 19.35
N ALA A 115 31.21 20.43 20.04
CA ALA A 115 32.23 21.37 19.60
C ALA A 115 32.96 20.88 18.34
N GLU A 116 33.36 19.60 18.31
CA GLU A 116 34.04 18.99 17.15
C GLU A 116 33.17 19.01 15.89
N LYS A 117 31.87 18.70 16.02
CA LYS A 117 30.93 18.62 14.88
C LYS A 117 30.19 19.92 14.57
N GLY A 118 30.41 20.99 15.34
CA GLY A 118 29.70 22.27 15.15
C GLY A 118 28.20 22.20 15.43
N HIS A 119 27.75 21.30 16.31
CA HIS A 119 26.33 21.12 16.60
C HIS A 119 25.80 22.21 17.53
N VAL A 120 24.95 23.10 17.01
CA VAL A 120 24.28 24.15 17.80
C VAL A 120 23.38 23.55 18.90
N LYS A 121 22.69 22.45 18.59
CA LYS A 121 21.80 21.76 19.52
C LYS A 121 22.49 20.51 20.08
N LYS A 122 22.55 20.41 21.41
CA LYS A 122 23.14 19.29 22.15
C LYS A 122 22.05 18.35 22.68
N PRO A 123 22.26 17.02 22.68
CA PRO A 123 21.39 16.10 23.41
C PRO A 123 21.55 16.27 24.92
N ASN A 124 20.52 15.90 25.68
CA ASN A 124 20.64 15.71 27.12
C ASN A 124 21.37 14.38 27.41
N TRP A 125 22.17 14.31 28.48
CA TRP A 125 22.88 13.09 28.88
C TRP A 125 21.96 11.88 29.06
N LYS A 126 20.73 12.07 29.57
CA LYS A 126 19.71 11.00 29.68
C LYS A 126 19.29 10.50 28.31
N THR A 127 19.16 11.40 27.35
CA THR A 127 18.81 11.07 25.97
C THR A 127 19.92 10.26 25.30
N LEU A 128 21.18 10.63 25.51
CA LEU A 128 22.32 9.85 25.03
C LEU A 128 22.35 8.46 25.70
N LEU A 129 22.11 8.39 27.01
CA LEU A 129 22.04 7.12 27.74
C LEU A 129 20.95 6.19 27.17
N THR A 130 19.79 6.73 26.81
CA THR A 130 18.72 5.99 26.12
C THR A 130 19.20 5.47 24.77
N TRP A 131 19.88 6.29 23.96
CA TRP A 131 20.38 5.85 22.66
C TRP A 131 21.43 4.75 22.77
N LEU A 132 22.35 4.87 23.73
CA LEU A 132 23.37 3.85 23.98
C LEU A 132 22.75 2.48 24.33
N ARG A 133 21.58 2.48 24.97
CA ARG A 133 20.82 1.29 25.36
C ARG A 133 19.98 0.72 24.22
N GLU A 134 19.31 1.58 23.44
CA GLU A 134 18.24 1.16 22.52
C GLU A 134 18.69 1.12 21.05
N ARG A 135 19.84 1.69 20.69
CA ARG A 135 20.25 1.92 19.29
C ARG A 135 21.56 1.24 18.95
N GLY A 136 21.52 -0.08 18.91
CA GLY A 136 22.65 -0.95 18.57
C GLY A 136 23.59 -1.23 19.75
N VAL A 137 24.64 -2.00 19.47
CA VAL A 137 25.64 -2.44 20.45
C VAL A 137 26.98 -1.71 20.22
N PRO A 138 27.87 -1.62 21.24
CA PRO A 138 29.18 -1.02 21.07
C PRO A 138 29.94 -1.61 19.89
N GLY A 139 30.46 -0.76 19.00
CA GLY A 139 31.17 -1.17 17.78
C GLY A 139 30.28 -1.59 16.61
N ARG A 140 28.96 -1.75 16.80
CA ARG A 140 27.99 -2.07 15.74
C ARG A 140 26.70 -1.27 15.91
N ARG A 141 26.75 -0.01 15.46
CA ARG A 141 25.65 0.97 15.54
C ARG A 141 25.17 1.42 14.15
N PRO A 142 24.32 0.65 13.45
CA PRO A 142 23.91 1.01 12.08
C PRO A 142 23.08 2.30 12.06
N LEU A 143 23.29 3.17 11.06
CA LEU A 143 22.53 4.42 10.87
C LEU A 143 21.01 4.20 10.83
N LYS A 144 20.54 3.05 10.33
CA LYS A 144 19.12 2.66 10.36
C LYS A 144 18.54 2.61 11.78
N ALA A 145 19.32 2.19 12.77
CA ALA A 145 18.92 2.16 14.18
C ALA A 145 18.90 3.56 14.83
N MET A 146 19.47 4.58 14.17
CA MET A 146 19.48 5.98 14.63
C MET A 146 18.26 6.78 14.17
N ARG A 147 17.34 6.15 13.42
CA ARG A 147 16.11 6.78 12.91
C ARG A 147 15.13 7.15 14.03
N SER A 148 14.42 8.26 13.88
CA SER A 148 13.26 8.56 14.71
C SER A 148 12.07 7.76 14.18
N TYR A 149 11.45 6.92 15.00
CA TYR A 149 10.10 6.42 14.74
C TYR A 149 9.06 7.37 15.37
N ASP A 150 9.27 8.69 15.25
CA ASP A 150 8.33 9.67 15.84
C ASP A 150 6.94 9.56 15.18
N GLU A 151 6.87 9.06 13.95
CA GLU A 151 5.62 8.68 13.26
C GLU A 151 4.83 7.57 13.97
N LYS A 152 5.48 6.74 14.81
CA LYS A 152 4.82 5.71 15.62
C LYS A 152 4.40 6.20 17.00
N LYS A 153 4.81 7.39 17.44
CA LYS A 153 4.41 7.95 18.74
C LYS A 153 3.07 8.67 18.61
N GLY A 154 1.99 7.91 18.48
CA GLY A 154 0.66 8.42 18.77
C GLY A 154 0.59 8.81 20.26
N ARG A 155 0.51 10.11 20.58
CA ARG A 155 0.14 10.55 21.94
C ARG A 155 -1.32 10.16 22.18
N THR A 156 -1.55 9.15 22.99
CA THR A 156 -2.83 8.94 23.67
C THR A 156 -2.96 9.94 24.81
N ARG A 157 -3.35 11.18 24.52
CA ARG A 157 -4.15 11.92 25.50
C ARG A 157 -5.56 11.36 25.35
N GLY A 158 -5.93 10.44 26.24
CA GLY A 158 -7.29 9.92 26.33
C GLY A 158 -8.24 11.09 26.54
N ILE A 159 -9.26 11.17 25.70
CA ILE A 159 -10.43 11.97 26.01
C ILE A 159 -11.12 11.30 27.21
N ASP A 160 -11.84 12.09 28.02
CA ASP A 160 -12.70 11.56 29.07
C ASP A 160 -13.72 10.58 28.47
N ASP A 161 -13.86 9.39 29.06
CA ASP A 161 -14.69 8.31 28.50
C ASP A 161 -16.16 8.72 28.38
N ALA A 162 -16.68 9.57 29.27
CA ALA A 162 -18.05 10.06 29.19
C ALA A 162 -18.22 11.06 28.05
N VAL A 163 -17.22 11.91 27.80
CA VAL A 163 -17.20 12.80 26.63
C VAL A 163 -17.09 11.98 25.34
N GLU A 164 -16.31 10.91 25.34
CA GLU A 164 -16.23 10.01 24.19
C GLU A 164 -17.58 9.36 23.89
N GLU A 165 -18.29 8.88 24.91
CA GLU A 165 -19.62 8.30 24.76
C GLU A 165 -20.61 9.32 24.18
N ILE A 166 -20.59 10.56 24.66
CA ILE A 166 -21.41 11.65 24.11
C ILE A 166 -21.10 11.89 22.62
N ILE A 167 -19.83 11.92 22.24
CA ILE A 167 -19.42 12.09 20.84
C ILE A 167 -19.93 10.92 19.98
N GLN A 168 -19.76 9.67 20.42
CA GLN A 168 -20.21 8.49 19.69
C GLN A 168 -21.74 8.48 19.53
N ASN A 169 -22.47 8.91 20.56
CA ASN A 169 -23.94 9.02 20.51
C ASN A 169 -24.39 10.12 19.55
N ALA A 170 -23.72 11.27 19.53
CA ALA A 170 -23.98 12.33 18.55
C ALA A 170 -23.71 11.84 17.11
N ILE A 171 -22.62 11.08 16.88
CA ILE A 171 -22.31 10.51 15.56
C ILE A 171 -23.44 9.55 15.12
N ARG A 172 -23.85 8.60 15.98
CA ARG A 172 -24.90 7.63 15.64
C ARG A 172 -26.25 8.29 15.36
N SER A 173 -26.62 9.27 16.17
CA SER A 173 -27.96 9.90 16.09
C SER A 173 -28.04 10.97 15.00
N VAL A 174 -27.01 11.81 14.84
CA VAL A 174 -27.04 12.98 13.95
C VAL A 174 -26.36 12.71 12.61
N TYR A 175 -25.28 11.93 12.59
CA TYR A 175 -24.45 11.75 11.40
C TYR A 175 -24.77 10.50 10.59
N LEU A 176 -24.93 9.35 11.26
CA LEU A 176 -25.13 8.03 10.63
C LEU A 176 -26.59 7.77 10.27
N ASN A 177 -27.18 8.68 9.51
CA ASN A 177 -28.56 8.59 9.05
C ASN A 177 -28.71 9.23 7.66
N ARG A 178 -29.93 9.12 7.10
CA ARG A 178 -30.28 9.65 5.76
C ARG A 178 -30.59 11.15 5.73
N ALA A 179 -30.48 11.87 6.85
CA ALA A 179 -30.68 13.32 6.88
C ALA A 179 -29.47 14.11 6.34
N LEU A 180 -28.32 13.44 6.13
CA LEU A 180 -27.12 14.00 5.48
C LEU A 180 -26.57 15.28 6.14
N LEU A 181 -26.80 15.45 7.44
CA LEU A 181 -26.31 16.62 8.17
C LEU A 181 -24.77 16.70 8.16
N PRO A 182 -24.20 17.93 8.13
CA PRO A 182 -22.75 18.13 8.10
C PRO A 182 -22.10 17.77 9.44
N ALA A 183 -20.79 17.52 9.40
CA ALA A 183 -20.00 17.20 10.61
C ALA A 183 -20.10 18.29 11.70
N THR A 184 -20.37 19.54 11.32
CA THR A 184 -20.62 20.65 12.26
C THR A 184 -21.85 20.40 13.15
N ALA A 185 -22.92 19.82 12.61
CA ALA A 185 -24.12 19.52 13.40
C ALA A 185 -23.85 18.45 14.48
N VAL A 186 -22.94 17.52 14.20
CA VAL A 186 -22.49 16.51 15.16
C VAL A 186 -21.73 17.14 16.31
N TYR A 187 -20.87 18.12 15.99
CA TYR A 187 -20.15 18.89 16.99
C TYR A 187 -21.10 19.69 17.88
N GLU A 188 -22.08 20.39 17.30
CA GLU A 188 -23.08 21.16 18.03
C GLU A 188 -23.92 20.27 18.95
N ALA A 189 -24.33 19.10 18.47
CA ALA A 189 -25.07 18.12 19.27
C ALA A 189 -24.24 17.57 20.44
N ALA A 190 -22.99 17.20 20.21
CA ALA A 190 -22.09 16.73 21.26
C ALA A 190 -21.79 17.83 22.30
N PHE A 191 -21.58 19.07 21.83
CA PHE A 191 -21.34 20.22 22.68
C PHE A 191 -22.56 20.51 23.58
N GLY A 192 -23.76 20.58 22.98
CA GLY A 192 -25.00 20.81 23.72
C GLY A 192 -25.34 19.69 24.70
N ALA A 193 -25.01 18.43 24.38
CA ALA A 193 -25.19 17.31 25.30
C ALA A 193 -24.28 17.43 26.54
N VAL A 194 -23.02 17.86 26.37
CA VAL A 194 -22.13 18.16 27.51
C VAL A 194 -22.65 19.33 28.34
N GLU A 195 -23.09 20.43 27.71
CA GLU A 195 -23.68 21.56 28.44
C GLU A 195 -24.91 21.14 29.26
N LYS A 196 -25.80 20.36 28.66
CA LYS A 196 -27.01 19.88 29.32
C LYS A 196 -26.65 19.03 30.55
N ARG A 197 -25.72 18.09 30.38
CA ARG A 197 -25.25 17.22 31.46
C ARG A 197 -24.61 18.01 32.61
N ASN A 198 -23.74 18.97 32.27
CA ASN A 198 -23.09 19.83 33.25
C ASN A 198 -24.09 20.71 33.99
N ARG A 199 -25.11 21.24 33.30
CA ARG A 199 -26.18 22.03 33.91
C ARG A 199 -27.02 21.20 34.89
N GLU A 200 -27.44 19.99 34.49
CA GLU A 200 -28.18 19.07 35.35
C GLU A 200 -27.38 18.70 36.61
N LEU A 201 -26.05 18.53 36.50
CA LEU A 201 -25.17 18.31 37.66
C LEU A 201 -25.14 19.51 38.58
N ILE A 202 -25.00 20.73 38.04
CA ILE A 202 -24.97 21.95 38.85
C ILE A 202 -26.30 22.19 39.56
N GLU A 203 -27.42 21.94 38.90
CA GLU A 203 -28.77 22.14 39.46
C GLU A 203 -29.11 21.13 40.58
N THR A 204 -28.51 19.94 40.55
CA THR A 204 -28.79 18.86 41.52
C THR A 204 -27.74 18.75 42.63
N ALA A 205 -26.62 19.46 42.51
CA ALA A 205 -25.53 19.42 43.48
C ALA A 205 -25.81 20.26 44.73
N ASP A 206 -25.30 19.82 45.87
CA ASP A 206 -25.26 20.60 47.11
C ASP A 206 -24.30 21.79 46.92
N PRO A 207 -24.69 23.04 47.21
CA PRO A 207 -23.82 24.22 47.12
C PRO A 207 -22.51 24.13 47.90
N SER A 208 -22.42 23.21 48.87
CA SER A 208 -21.22 22.97 49.68
C SER A 208 -20.29 21.87 49.13
N ASP A 209 -20.69 21.17 48.06
CA ASP A 209 -19.90 20.08 47.47
C ASP A 209 -18.71 20.61 46.64
N ARG A 210 -17.51 20.41 47.18
CA ARG A 210 -16.24 20.83 46.56
C ARG A 210 -15.76 19.88 45.45
N THR A 211 -16.43 18.75 45.25
CA THR A 211 -16.07 17.76 44.21
C THR A 211 -16.78 18.00 42.89
N LEU A 212 -17.76 18.91 42.84
CA LEU A 212 -18.55 19.22 41.65
C LEU A 212 -17.69 19.59 40.44
N GLU A 213 -16.66 20.42 40.61
CA GLU A 213 -15.75 20.81 39.53
C GLU A 213 -15.04 19.63 38.88
N GLN A 214 -14.77 18.56 39.63
CA GLN A 214 -14.11 17.35 39.13
C GLN A 214 -15.06 16.43 38.36
N LEU A 215 -16.38 16.61 38.53
CA LEU A 215 -17.43 15.84 37.86
C LEU A 215 -17.92 16.51 36.58
N LEU A 216 -17.59 17.79 36.35
CA LEU A 216 -17.93 18.50 35.13
C LEU A 216 -17.13 17.97 33.95
N LEU A 217 -17.84 17.65 32.88
CA LEU A 217 -17.22 17.13 31.67
C LEU A 217 -16.63 18.26 30.84
N PRO A 218 -15.40 18.10 30.31
CA PRO A 218 -14.82 19.08 29.41
C PRO A 218 -15.55 19.10 28.07
N HIS A 219 -15.67 20.28 27.46
CA HIS A 219 -16.26 20.38 26.13
C HIS A 219 -15.44 19.63 25.07
N PRO A 220 -16.09 18.93 24.13
CA PRO A 220 -15.40 18.25 23.05
C PRO A 220 -14.74 19.28 22.12
N VAL A 221 -13.50 19.04 21.73
CA VAL A 221 -12.82 19.90 20.75
C VAL A 221 -13.30 19.55 19.34
N ARG A 222 -13.61 20.56 18.53
CA ARG A 222 -14.13 20.38 17.16
C ARG A 222 -13.28 19.46 16.29
N SER A 223 -11.95 19.63 16.32
CA SER A 223 -11.01 18.77 15.58
C SER A 223 -11.06 17.31 16.04
N THR A 224 -11.33 17.05 17.33
CA THR A 224 -11.47 15.69 17.84
C THR A 224 -12.75 15.04 17.38
N VAL A 225 -13.88 15.75 17.40
CA VAL A 225 -15.16 15.24 16.87
C VAL A 225 -15.02 14.90 15.39
N PHE A 226 -14.40 15.78 14.61
CA PHE A 226 -14.19 15.58 13.17
C PHE A 226 -13.26 14.40 12.90
N ARG A 227 -12.25 14.20 13.76
CA ARG A 227 -11.40 13.01 13.71
C ARG A 227 -12.21 11.74 13.98
N ARG A 228 -13.06 11.69 15.02
CA ARG A 228 -13.91 10.51 15.32
C ARG A 228 -14.87 10.18 14.18
N ILE A 229 -15.40 11.19 13.50
CA ILE A 229 -16.22 11.01 12.29
C ILE A 229 -15.40 10.35 11.18
N ARG A 230 -14.16 10.82 10.94
CA ARG A 230 -13.27 10.25 9.92
C ARG A 230 -12.81 8.83 10.28
N ASP A 231 -12.64 8.53 11.55
CA ASP A 231 -12.23 7.22 12.05
C ASP A 231 -13.39 6.20 12.01
N CYS A 232 -14.63 6.64 11.70
CA CYS A 232 -15.73 5.72 11.47
C CYS A 232 -15.46 4.84 10.26
N ASP A 233 -15.91 3.59 10.33
CA ASP A 233 -15.83 2.66 9.21
C ASP A 233 -16.51 3.28 7.96
N TYR A 234 -15.72 3.44 6.90
CA TYR A 234 -16.14 4.14 5.69
C TYR A 234 -17.32 3.43 5.01
N TYR A 235 -17.32 2.08 4.95
CA TYR A 235 -18.44 1.31 4.39
C TYR A 235 -19.73 1.55 5.17
N ARG A 236 -19.68 1.42 6.51
CA ARG A 236 -20.84 1.64 7.39
C ARG A 236 -21.36 3.07 7.28
N THR A 237 -20.46 4.05 7.15
CA THR A 237 -20.81 5.45 7.02
C THR A 237 -21.54 5.71 5.71
N ILE A 238 -21.01 5.27 4.56
CA ILE A 238 -21.68 5.41 3.27
C ILE A 238 -23.00 4.64 3.25
N ARG A 239 -23.03 3.42 3.81
CA ARG A 239 -24.25 2.61 3.88
C ARG A 239 -25.35 3.28 4.70
N ALA A 240 -25.01 3.89 5.83
CA ALA A 240 -25.96 4.59 6.69
C ALA A 240 -26.47 5.89 6.05
N ARG A 241 -25.58 6.66 5.41
CA ARG A 241 -25.89 8.00 4.89
C ARG A 241 -26.48 7.98 3.48
N HIS A 242 -25.95 7.14 2.60
CA HIS A 242 -26.29 7.08 1.19
C HIS A 242 -26.98 5.75 0.78
N GLY A 243 -27.13 4.80 1.72
CA GLY A 243 -27.79 3.52 1.49
C GLY A 243 -26.84 2.41 1.03
N SER A 244 -27.32 1.16 1.10
CA SER A 244 -26.54 -0.03 0.70
C SER A 244 -26.04 0.07 -0.74
N ARG A 245 -26.92 0.47 -1.67
CA ARG A 245 -26.56 0.59 -3.09
C ARG A 245 -25.41 1.57 -3.34
N ALA A 246 -25.37 2.71 -2.65
CA ALA A 246 -24.29 3.69 -2.80
C ALA A 246 -22.98 3.15 -2.22
N ALA A 247 -23.04 2.51 -1.05
CA ALA A 247 -21.88 1.87 -0.43
C ALA A 247 -21.29 0.75 -1.32
N ASP A 248 -22.17 -0.08 -1.89
CA ASP A 248 -21.78 -1.19 -2.76
C ASP A 248 -21.24 -0.73 -4.13
N LEU A 249 -21.54 0.51 -4.55
CA LEU A 249 -21.01 1.14 -5.76
C LEU A 249 -19.65 1.83 -5.52
N GLU A 250 -19.47 2.47 -4.36
CA GLU A 250 -18.29 3.26 -4.01
C GLU A 250 -17.12 2.38 -3.52
N LEU A 251 -17.42 1.25 -2.86
CA LEU A 251 -16.44 0.28 -2.35
C LEU A 251 -16.30 -0.97 -3.22
N LYS A 252 -16.58 -0.87 -4.52
CA LYS A 252 -16.45 -1.99 -5.46
C LYS A 252 -15.04 -2.08 -6.08
N PRO A 253 -14.05 -2.62 -5.36
CA PRO A 253 -13.09 -3.53 -5.97
C PRO A 253 -13.22 -4.93 -5.36
N LEU A 254 -13.10 -5.97 -6.20
CA LEU A 254 -13.19 -7.42 -5.87
C LEU A 254 -14.62 -7.98 -5.74
N ARG A 255 -15.41 -7.93 -6.82
CA ARG A 255 -16.12 -9.18 -7.16
C ARG A 255 -15.03 -10.17 -7.54
N VAL A 256 -14.90 -11.27 -6.82
CA VAL A 256 -14.16 -12.45 -7.28
C VAL A 256 -14.70 -12.75 -8.67
N ALA A 257 -13.93 -12.42 -9.70
CA ALA A 257 -14.30 -12.76 -11.06
C ALA A 257 -14.41 -14.29 -11.07
N PRO A 258 -15.44 -14.89 -11.68
CA PRO A 258 -15.58 -16.35 -11.68
C PRO A 258 -14.25 -16.98 -12.09
N GLU A 259 -13.72 -17.84 -11.22
CA GLU A 259 -12.40 -18.46 -11.39
C GLU A 259 -12.45 -19.33 -12.64
N ALA A 260 -11.59 -19.03 -13.61
CA ALA A 260 -11.30 -19.97 -14.68
C ALA A 260 -10.58 -21.18 -14.08
N THR A 261 -10.96 -22.36 -14.52
CA THR A 261 -10.43 -23.66 -14.07
C THR A 261 -9.38 -24.23 -15.02
N TYR A 262 -9.33 -23.76 -16.28
CA TYR A 262 -8.30 -24.14 -17.26
C TYR A 262 -7.94 -22.98 -18.22
N PRO A 263 -6.76 -23.03 -18.88
CA PRO A 263 -6.38 -22.02 -19.87
C PRO A 263 -7.40 -21.90 -21.00
N LEU A 264 -7.61 -20.68 -21.50
CA LEU A 264 -8.57 -20.31 -22.55
C LEU A 264 -10.05 -20.47 -22.16
N GLU A 265 -10.37 -20.89 -20.93
CA GLU A 265 -11.77 -20.91 -20.48
C GLU A 265 -12.36 -19.50 -20.43
N ARG A 266 -11.59 -18.53 -19.95
CA ARG A 266 -12.03 -17.15 -19.78
C ARG A 266 -10.87 -16.20 -20.04
N VAL A 267 -11.07 -15.31 -21.01
CA VAL A 267 -10.08 -14.31 -21.42
C VAL A 267 -10.61 -12.93 -21.12
N LEU A 268 -9.78 -12.14 -20.45
CA LEU A 268 -10.07 -10.76 -20.10
C LEU A 268 -9.44 -9.85 -21.14
N ILE A 269 -10.22 -8.93 -21.69
CA ILE A 269 -9.73 -7.83 -22.50
C ILE A 269 -9.83 -6.54 -21.71
N ASP A 270 -8.70 -5.84 -21.63
CA ASP A 270 -8.61 -4.52 -21.04
C ASP A 270 -7.84 -3.56 -21.94
N HIS A 271 -8.08 -2.27 -21.76
CA HIS A 271 -7.47 -1.21 -22.52
C HIS A 271 -6.82 -0.19 -21.60
N THR A 272 -5.55 0.12 -21.85
CA THR A 272 -4.80 1.12 -21.08
C THR A 272 -4.15 2.12 -22.02
N LYS A 273 -4.32 3.41 -21.75
CA LYS A 273 -3.60 4.47 -22.46
C LYS A 273 -2.17 4.55 -21.93
N LEU A 274 -1.19 4.17 -22.73
CA LEU A 274 0.22 4.09 -22.33
C LEU A 274 0.76 5.47 -21.93
N ASP A 275 1.61 5.55 -20.90
CA ASP A 275 2.18 6.81 -20.41
C ASP A 275 3.30 7.38 -21.29
N GLY A 276 3.89 6.55 -22.17
CA GLY A 276 4.90 6.96 -23.13
C GLY A 276 4.30 7.68 -24.34
N TRP A 277 4.96 8.74 -24.79
CA TRP A 277 4.70 9.32 -26.11
C TRP A 277 5.43 8.48 -27.15
N MET A 278 4.69 7.98 -28.14
CA MET A 278 5.28 7.23 -29.24
C MET A 278 5.42 8.17 -30.44
N LEU A 279 6.66 8.39 -30.87
CA LEU A 279 7.04 9.26 -31.97
C LEU A 279 7.75 8.38 -33.00
N PHE A 280 7.08 7.88 -34.05
CA PHE A 280 7.82 7.37 -35.19
C PHE A 280 7.13 7.55 -36.52
N ASP A 281 7.97 7.93 -37.47
CA ASP A 281 7.79 7.76 -38.90
C ASP A 281 9.17 7.82 -39.59
N GLU A 282 9.62 6.72 -40.20
CA GLU A 282 10.87 6.67 -40.98
C GLU A 282 10.71 7.14 -42.44
N THR A 283 9.50 7.43 -42.92
CA THR A 283 9.25 7.76 -44.34
C THR A 283 8.57 9.13 -44.58
N SER A 284 7.74 9.62 -43.66
CA SER A 284 6.98 10.89 -43.82
C SER A 284 7.25 11.96 -42.75
N ALA A 285 8.14 11.71 -41.77
CA ALA A 285 8.55 12.64 -40.70
C ALA A 285 7.41 13.41 -40.00
N LEU A 286 6.20 12.85 -39.92
CA LEU A 286 5.08 13.49 -39.22
C LEU A 286 4.89 12.89 -37.81
N PRO A 287 4.89 13.71 -36.74
CA PRO A 287 4.50 13.24 -35.42
C PRO A 287 2.98 13.16 -35.35
N CYS A 288 2.40 11.96 -35.28
CA CYS A 288 0.99 11.79 -34.87
C CYS A 288 0.85 11.90 -33.34
N GLY A 289 1.53 12.90 -32.75
CA GLY A 289 1.83 13.07 -31.34
C GLY A 289 0.67 12.70 -30.42
N GLY A 290 0.81 11.56 -29.77
CA GLY A 290 -0.19 11.05 -28.86
C GLY A 290 0.36 9.93 -27.98
N ARG A 291 -0.39 9.65 -26.93
CA ARG A 291 -0.19 8.47 -26.10
C ARG A 291 -1.01 7.33 -26.72
N PRO A 292 -0.37 6.25 -27.19
CA PRO A 292 -1.09 5.13 -27.79
C PRO A 292 -1.93 4.38 -26.73
N TRP A 293 -2.94 3.69 -27.21
CA TRP A 293 -3.72 2.73 -26.45
C TRP A 293 -3.14 1.33 -26.63
N LEU A 294 -2.91 0.65 -25.51
CA LEU A 294 -2.65 -0.77 -25.44
C LEU A 294 -3.96 -1.49 -25.16
N THR A 295 -4.36 -2.38 -26.05
CA THR A 295 -5.43 -3.37 -25.83
C THR A 295 -4.76 -4.70 -25.58
N MET A 296 -5.11 -5.39 -24.50
CA MET A 296 -4.44 -6.63 -24.11
C MET A 296 -5.45 -7.72 -23.74
N ALA A 297 -5.21 -8.93 -24.23
CA ALA A 297 -5.96 -10.13 -23.91
C ALA A 297 -5.14 -11.00 -22.94
N ILE A 298 -5.70 -11.30 -21.77
CA ILE A 298 -5.05 -12.08 -20.70
C ILE A 298 -5.92 -13.29 -20.37
N ASP A 299 -5.30 -14.46 -20.28
CA ASP A 299 -5.94 -15.67 -19.76
C ASP A 299 -6.24 -15.54 -18.26
N ALA A 300 -7.49 -15.75 -17.85
CA ALA A 300 -7.90 -15.57 -16.46
C ALA A 300 -7.35 -16.66 -15.52
N TYR A 301 -7.02 -17.85 -16.04
CA TYR A 301 -6.47 -18.97 -15.27
C TYR A 301 -4.97 -18.78 -14.98
N SER A 302 -4.17 -18.71 -16.04
CA SER A 302 -2.71 -18.67 -15.97
C SER A 302 -2.13 -17.26 -15.85
N ARG A 303 -2.93 -16.22 -16.11
CA ARG A 303 -2.49 -14.83 -16.30
C ARG A 303 -1.53 -14.65 -17.48
N TYR A 304 -1.45 -15.63 -18.37
CA TYR A 304 -0.56 -15.59 -19.52
C TYR A 304 -1.12 -14.61 -20.58
N PRO A 305 -0.28 -13.71 -21.12
CA PRO A 305 -0.70 -12.78 -22.17
C PRO A 305 -0.94 -13.55 -23.47
N LEU A 306 -2.14 -13.40 -24.03
CA LEU A 306 -2.52 -14.13 -25.24
C LEU A 306 -2.26 -13.32 -26.51
N GLY A 307 -2.56 -12.02 -26.46
CA GLY A 307 -2.38 -11.10 -27.56
C GLY A 307 -2.49 -9.65 -27.08
N PHE A 308 -2.01 -8.74 -27.91
CA PHE A 308 -2.14 -7.31 -27.69
C PHE A 308 -2.29 -6.55 -29.02
N TYR A 309 -2.77 -5.32 -28.92
CA TYR A 309 -2.79 -4.36 -30.01
C TYR A 309 -2.39 -2.98 -29.49
N ILE A 310 -1.46 -2.32 -30.16
CA ILE A 310 -1.01 -0.96 -29.84
C ILE A 310 -1.38 -0.07 -31.03
N GLY A 311 -2.16 0.98 -30.77
CA GLY A 311 -2.62 1.93 -31.77
C GLY A 311 -2.88 3.31 -31.16
N PHE A 312 -3.10 4.33 -31.98
CA PHE A 312 -3.41 5.68 -31.50
C PHE A 312 -4.91 5.94 -31.38
N GLU A 313 -5.72 5.07 -31.98
CA GLU A 313 -7.15 5.09 -31.84
C GLU A 313 -7.58 4.72 -30.40
N PRO A 314 -8.67 5.32 -29.91
CA PRO A 314 -9.30 4.87 -28.67
C PRO A 314 -9.78 3.41 -28.75
N PRO A 315 -10.06 2.78 -27.59
CA PRO A 315 -10.67 1.46 -27.50
C PRO A 315 -11.88 1.33 -28.42
N SER A 316 -11.86 0.29 -29.23
CA SER A 316 -12.81 0.08 -30.32
C SER A 316 -12.90 -1.41 -30.69
N VAL A 317 -13.98 -1.78 -31.38
CA VAL A 317 -14.15 -3.12 -31.96
C VAL A 317 -12.92 -3.54 -32.78
N TYR A 318 -12.33 -2.60 -33.54
CA TYR A 318 -11.13 -2.86 -34.31
C TYR A 318 -9.94 -3.27 -33.42
N SER A 319 -9.67 -2.51 -32.35
CA SER A 319 -8.58 -2.83 -31.42
C SER A 319 -8.75 -4.20 -30.74
N VAL A 320 -10.00 -4.54 -30.38
CA VAL A 320 -10.37 -5.85 -29.81
C VAL A 320 -10.16 -6.97 -30.83
N MET A 321 -10.61 -6.78 -32.07
CA MET A 321 -10.46 -7.79 -33.14
C MET A 321 -9.01 -8.04 -33.49
N MET A 322 -8.19 -6.99 -33.54
CA MET A 322 -6.76 -7.12 -33.83
C MET A 322 -6.04 -7.87 -32.71
N CYS A 323 -6.36 -7.54 -31.45
CA CYS A 323 -5.86 -8.24 -30.27
C CYS A 323 -6.29 -9.72 -30.27
N LEU A 324 -7.58 -10.00 -30.52
CA LEU A 324 -8.14 -11.36 -30.54
C LEU A 324 -7.57 -12.20 -31.69
N ARG A 325 -7.42 -11.61 -32.89
CA ARG A 325 -6.76 -12.26 -34.03
C ARG A 325 -5.34 -12.66 -33.67
N GLN A 326 -4.58 -11.76 -33.04
CA GLN A 326 -3.24 -12.09 -32.58
C GLN A 326 -3.30 -13.20 -31.53
N ALA A 327 -4.23 -13.13 -30.56
CA ALA A 327 -4.38 -14.12 -29.50
C ALA A 327 -4.63 -15.55 -30.03
N ILE A 328 -5.54 -15.70 -30.99
CA ILE A 328 -5.94 -17.00 -31.55
C ILE A 328 -4.87 -17.57 -32.48
N ALA A 329 -4.20 -16.72 -33.28
CA ALA A 329 -3.29 -17.16 -34.32
C ALA A 329 -1.97 -17.76 -33.76
N PRO A 330 -1.36 -18.73 -34.47
CA PRO A 330 0.00 -19.18 -34.18
C PRO A 330 0.99 -18.01 -34.22
N LYS A 331 1.91 -17.94 -33.25
CA LYS A 331 2.87 -16.83 -33.13
C LYS A 331 4.13 -17.00 -33.99
N ALA A 332 4.28 -18.12 -34.69
CA ALA A 332 5.49 -18.47 -35.43
C ALA A 332 5.98 -17.35 -36.39
N GLU A 333 5.10 -16.77 -37.21
CA GLU A 333 5.47 -15.70 -38.14
C GLU A 333 5.74 -14.36 -37.44
N LEU A 334 5.05 -14.10 -36.32
CA LEU A 334 5.26 -12.89 -35.51
C LEU A 334 6.62 -12.93 -34.81
N LEU A 335 6.99 -14.09 -34.26
CA LEU A 335 8.26 -14.30 -33.56
C LEU A 335 9.47 -14.13 -34.50
N LYS A 336 9.33 -14.44 -35.81
CA LYS A 336 10.39 -14.14 -36.80
C LYS A 336 10.72 -12.65 -36.91
N GLN A 337 9.76 -11.77 -36.63
CA GLN A 337 9.91 -10.32 -36.71
C GLN A 337 10.47 -9.72 -35.41
N ALA A 338 10.58 -10.51 -34.35
CA ALA A 338 11.04 -10.10 -33.03
C ALA A 338 12.18 -11.00 -32.54
N PRO A 339 13.36 -10.98 -33.19
CA PRO A 339 14.48 -11.86 -32.89
C PRO A 339 15.10 -11.61 -31.51
N SER A 340 14.77 -10.50 -30.86
CA SER A 340 15.22 -10.15 -29.51
C SER A 340 14.42 -10.80 -28.38
N LEU A 341 13.35 -11.55 -28.69
CA LEU A 341 12.58 -12.25 -27.67
C LEU A 341 13.33 -13.49 -27.16
N GLU A 342 13.65 -13.49 -25.86
CA GLU A 342 14.36 -14.59 -25.19
C GLU A 342 13.49 -15.83 -24.94
N HIS A 343 12.16 -15.69 -25.01
CA HIS A 343 11.19 -16.73 -24.68
C HIS A 343 10.16 -16.90 -25.79
N GLU A 344 9.78 -18.16 -26.02
CA GLU A 344 8.74 -18.49 -26.99
C GLU A 344 7.37 -18.03 -26.48
N TRP A 345 6.59 -17.41 -27.37
CA TRP A 345 5.23 -17.02 -27.07
C TRP A 345 4.26 -18.14 -27.46
N LEU A 346 3.85 -18.93 -26.46
CA LEU A 346 3.10 -20.18 -26.65
C LEU A 346 1.60 -20.00 -26.84
N ALA A 347 1.08 -18.79 -26.67
CA ALA A 347 -0.36 -18.53 -26.73
C ALA A 347 -0.90 -18.77 -28.14
N MET A 348 -1.93 -19.59 -28.25
CA MET A 348 -2.74 -19.76 -29.47
C MET A 348 -4.02 -20.52 -29.11
N GLY A 349 -5.02 -20.46 -29.99
CA GLY A 349 -6.29 -21.15 -29.80
C GLY A 349 -7.44 -20.23 -29.43
N THR A 350 -8.66 -20.75 -29.59
CA THR A 350 -9.90 -19.98 -29.44
C THR A 350 -10.38 -20.01 -27.99
N PRO A 351 -10.61 -18.85 -27.35
CA PRO A 351 -11.14 -18.80 -25.99
C PRO A 351 -12.60 -19.23 -25.93
N MET A 352 -13.03 -19.83 -24.82
CA MET A 352 -14.44 -20.17 -24.62
C MET A 352 -15.26 -18.94 -24.26
N LYS A 353 -14.76 -18.10 -23.33
CA LYS A 353 -15.40 -16.85 -22.92
C LYS A 353 -14.48 -15.67 -23.11
N LEU A 354 -15.03 -14.60 -23.67
CA LEU A 354 -14.38 -13.30 -23.77
C LEU A 354 -15.09 -12.29 -22.88
N VAL A 355 -14.36 -11.66 -21.98
CA VAL A 355 -14.86 -10.65 -21.06
C VAL A 355 -14.27 -9.30 -21.46
N ALA A 356 -15.11 -8.33 -21.79
CA ALA A 356 -14.68 -6.98 -22.15
C ALA A 356 -15.42 -5.93 -21.32
N ASP A 357 -14.66 -5.02 -20.72
CA ASP A 357 -15.17 -3.95 -19.87
C ASP A 357 -15.52 -2.69 -20.70
N ASN A 358 -16.48 -2.77 -21.62
CA ASN A 358 -17.07 -1.55 -22.22
C ASN A 358 -18.37 -1.78 -22.99
N ALA A 359 -19.39 -0.95 -22.72
CA ALA A 359 -20.68 -1.03 -23.40
C ALA A 359 -20.58 -0.63 -24.89
N LYS A 360 -19.78 0.35 -25.28
CA LYS A 360 -19.81 0.86 -26.67
C LYS A 360 -19.19 -0.10 -27.70
N GLU A 361 -18.23 -0.91 -27.29
CA GLU A 361 -17.53 -1.87 -28.15
C GLU A 361 -18.30 -3.18 -28.28
N VAL A 362 -19.06 -3.54 -27.24
CA VAL A 362 -19.85 -4.77 -27.19
C VAL A 362 -21.30 -4.57 -27.68
N VAL A 363 -21.82 -3.34 -27.69
CA VAL A 363 -23.20 -3.03 -28.15
C VAL A 363 -23.32 -3.02 -29.68
N GLY A 364 -22.23 -2.86 -30.43
CA GLY A 364 -22.25 -2.94 -31.90
C GLY A 364 -22.45 -4.38 -32.40
N ILE A 365 -23.04 -4.57 -33.59
CA ILE A 365 -23.35 -5.92 -34.14
C ILE A 365 -22.08 -6.74 -34.45
N SER A 366 -20.97 -6.06 -34.76
CA SER A 366 -19.78 -6.71 -35.33
C SER A 366 -19.01 -7.61 -34.35
N LEU A 367 -18.85 -7.21 -33.08
CA LEU A 367 -18.10 -8.00 -32.09
C LEU A 367 -18.87 -9.25 -31.61
N PRO A 368 -20.14 -9.17 -31.21
CA PRO A 368 -20.95 -10.34 -30.90
C PRO A 368 -21.06 -11.32 -32.06
N ARG A 369 -21.19 -10.82 -33.31
CA ARG A 369 -21.27 -11.67 -34.50
C ARG A 369 -19.97 -12.46 -34.73
N ALA A 370 -18.82 -11.79 -34.69
CA ALA A 370 -17.54 -12.46 -34.86
C ALA A 370 -17.27 -13.46 -33.72
N CYS A 371 -17.64 -13.13 -32.47
CA CYS A 371 -17.55 -14.07 -31.36
C CYS A 371 -18.44 -15.30 -31.60
N ALA A 372 -19.67 -15.10 -32.06
CA ALA A 372 -20.58 -16.20 -32.40
C ALA A 372 -20.04 -17.09 -33.54
N GLU A 373 -19.47 -16.50 -34.59
CA GLU A 373 -18.83 -17.23 -35.70
C GLU A 373 -17.62 -18.06 -35.23
N LEU A 374 -16.92 -17.60 -34.19
CA LEU A 374 -15.79 -18.29 -33.58
C LEU A 374 -16.17 -19.20 -32.39
N ALA A 375 -17.47 -19.36 -32.10
CA ALA A 375 -17.98 -20.09 -30.93
C ALA A 375 -17.44 -19.57 -29.57
N ILE A 376 -17.21 -18.27 -29.48
CA ILE A 376 -16.78 -17.56 -28.27
C ILE A 376 -18.01 -16.95 -27.59
N GLU A 377 -18.22 -17.25 -26.32
CA GLU A 377 -19.26 -16.62 -25.49
C GLU A 377 -18.78 -15.24 -25.03
N LEU A 378 -19.48 -14.19 -25.43
CA LEU A 378 -19.15 -12.81 -25.07
C LEU A 378 -19.87 -12.42 -23.77
N GLU A 379 -19.10 -12.26 -22.69
CA GLU A 379 -19.58 -11.78 -21.41
C GLU A 379 -19.42 -10.25 -21.33
N THR A 380 -20.51 -9.54 -21.08
CA THR A 380 -20.47 -8.11 -20.77
C THR A 380 -20.48 -7.89 -19.28
N SER A 381 -19.57 -7.05 -18.80
CA SER A 381 -19.74 -6.47 -17.48
C SER A 381 -21.02 -5.61 -17.48
N PRO A 382 -21.91 -5.74 -16.49
CA PRO A 382 -23.20 -5.06 -16.50
C PRO A 382 -23.01 -3.54 -16.61
N VAL A 383 -23.61 -2.96 -17.66
CA VAL A 383 -23.62 -1.51 -17.89
C VAL A 383 -24.23 -0.81 -16.67
N LYS A 384 -23.51 0.18 -16.11
CA LYS A 384 -24.06 1.13 -15.12
C LYS A 384 -25.37 1.66 -15.68
N THR A 385 -26.52 1.22 -15.17
CA THR A 385 -27.82 1.76 -15.56
C THR A 385 -27.89 3.19 -15.04
N PRO A 386 -27.84 4.24 -15.88
CA PRO A 386 -28.21 5.57 -15.44
C PRO A 386 -29.74 5.58 -15.43
N LYS A 387 -30.35 5.65 -14.25
CA LYS A 387 -31.78 5.96 -14.17
C LYS A 387 -31.91 7.40 -13.68
N HIS A 388 -32.76 8.12 -14.41
CA HIS A 388 -33.11 9.54 -14.29
C HIS A 388 -33.30 10.02 -12.85
#